data_AF-A0A954RC28-F1
#
_entry.id   AF-A0A954RC28-F1
#
_cell.length_a   1.000
_cell.length_b   1.000
_cell.length_c   1.000
_cell.angle_alpha   90.00
_cell.angle_beta   90.00
_cell.angle_gamma   90.00
#
_symmetry.space_group_name_H-M   'P 1'
#
loop_
_entity.id
_entity.type
_entity.pdbx_description
1 polymer ?
#
loop_
_entity_poly.entity_id
_entity_poly.type
_entity_poly.pdbx_seq_one_letter_code
_entity_poly.pdbx_strand_id
1 'polypeptide(L)'
;DGKRLLIETDIMETTTRLRVLEADLEATQARVDSLDESLVKLPERVTAEEVSGHPNVALDNMRDTLFSLELREKELLAKYQEEHPLVISTRQQLAESRRIVAELPAERTQSTSKINPARESQELKLLDERTKQNALLAEVAELREHQGRLLAELETLNGDEVQLRELQREFDIAETNYRVYQGKLEQARITQAMEADRISNVTVTQEATISRRPASPKKREVAALGLVLAALSSVGVVMLAEASKRTFRTAEQIERMLELPVLIRLPDPNASSAGATRFRLLPR
;
A
#
# COMPACT_ATOMS: atom_id res chain seq x y z
N ASP A 1 6.69 -24.63 5.08
CA ASP A 1 6.22 -24.44 6.47
C ASP A 1 7.33 -24.27 7.50
N GLY A 2 8.16 -25.28 7.78
CA GLY A 2 9.17 -25.18 8.87
C GLY A 2 10.20 -24.06 8.72
N LYS A 3 10.77 -23.87 7.51
CA LYS A 3 11.76 -22.81 7.24
C LYS A 3 11.19 -21.40 7.42
N ARG A 4 9.95 -21.18 6.96
CA ARG A 4 9.27 -19.90 7.09
C ARG A 4 9.04 -19.53 8.56
N LEU A 5 8.51 -20.48 9.34
CA LEU A 5 8.28 -20.27 10.77
C LEU A 5 9.57 -19.93 11.52
N LEU A 6 10.68 -20.56 11.15
CA LEU A 6 12.01 -20.26 11.70
C LEU A 6 12.42 -18.82 11.39
N ILE A 7 12.35 -18.39 10.12
CA ILE A 7 12.70 -17.02 9.73
C ILE A 7 11.80 -15.98 10.42
N GLU A 8 10.49 -16.22 10.48
CA GLU A 8 9.55 -15.31 11.17
C GLU A 8 9.88 -15.21 12.67
N THR A 9 10.29 -16.31 13.30
CA THR A 9 10.71 -16.34 14.71
C THR A 9 12.02 -15.58 14.91
N ASP A 10 13.01 -15.81 14.04
CA ASP A 10 14.31 -15.13 14.09
C ASP A 10 14.17 -13.61 13.86
N ILE A 11 13.29 -13.20 12.95
CA ILE A 11 12.94 -11.78 12.75
C ILE A 11 12.33 -11.21 14.03
N MET A 12 11.40 -11.91 14.67
CA MET A 12 10.77 -11.46 15.90
C MET A 12 11.79 -11.31 17.02
N GLU A 13 12.67 -12.29 17.22
CA GLU A 13 13.74 -12.27 18.22
C GLU A 13 14.76 -11.14 17.94
N THR A 14 15.14 -10.95 16.68
CA THR A 14 16.03 -9.86 16.27
C THR A 14 15.37 -8.50 16.52
N THR A 15 14.08 -8.37 16.26
CA THR A 15 13.31 -7.14 16.48
C THR A 15 13.21 -6.80 17.97
N THR A 16 12.99 -7.79 18.83
CA THR A 16 12.94 -7.56 20.28
C THR A 16 14.31 -7.17 20.82
N ARG A 17 15.38 -7.85 20.38
CA ARG A 17 16.77 -7.47 20.72
C ARG A 17 17.10 -6.05 20.28
N LEU A 18 16.77 -5.69 19.04
CA LEU A 18 17.00 -4.34 18.51
C LEU A 18 16.33 -3.27 19.38
N ARG A 19 15.07 -3.47 19.79
CA ARG A 19 14.38 -2.51 20.65
C ARG A 19 15.07 -2.33 22.01
N VAL A 20 15.57 -3.41 22.59
CA VAL A 20 16.30 -3.35 23.87
C VAL A 20 17.61 -2.58 23.68
N LEU A 21 18.40 -2.90 22.65
CA LEU A 21 19.66 -2.21 22.38
C LEU A 21 19.47 -0.74 22.00
N GLU A 22 18.43 -0.40 21.25
CA GLU A 22 18.08 0.98 20.93
C GLU A 22 17.73 1.78 22.19
N ALA A 23 16.97 1.18 23.11
CA ALA A 23 16.66 1.80 24.40
C ALA A 23 17.93 1.97 25.28
N ASP A 24 18.81 0.97 25.31
CA ASP A 24 20.09 1.04 26.03
C ASP A 24 21.03 2.08 25.41
N LEU A 25 21.03 2.21 24.08
CA LEU A 25 21.78 3.23 23.36
C LEU A 25 21.27 4.63 23.71
N GLU A 26 19.96 4.84 23.72
CA GLU A 26 19.35 6.12 24.12
C GLU A 26 19.66 6.46 25.58
N ALA A 27 19.57 5.49 26.49
CA ALA A 27 19.94 5.68 27.89
C ALA A 27 21.43 6.00 28.07
N THR A 28 22.31 5.39 27.26
CA THR A 28 23.75 5.66 27.28
C THR A 28 24.09 7.01 26.68
N GLN A 29 23.43 7.41 25.60
CA GLN A 29 23.54 8.76 25.03
C GLN A 29 23.15 9.82 26.06
N ALA A 30 22.01 9.65 26.76
CA ALA A 30 21.59 10.58 27.80
C ALA A 30 22.61 10.67 28.96
N ARG A 31 23.26 9.57 29.32
CA ARG A 31 24.34 9.55 30.32
C ARG A 31 25.58 10.31 29.84
N VAL A 32 26.01 10.10 28.60
CA VAL A 32 27.11 10.83 27.97
C VAL A 32 26.83 12.34 28.00
N ASP A 33 25.64 12.76 27.57
CA ASP A 33 25.24 14.17 27.55
C ASP A 33 25.26 14.78 28.97
N SER A 34 24.78 14.03 29.97
CA SER A 34 24.80 14.48 31.37
C SER A 34 26.21 14.63 31.95
N LEU A 35 27.15 13.76 31.53
CA LEU A 35 28.55 13.80 31.95
C LEU A 35 29.28 14.96 31.26
N ASP A 36 29.04 15.18 29.96
CA ASP A 36 29.57 16.32 29.22
C ASP A 36 29.10 17.64 29.86
N GLU A 37 27.83 17.77 30.22
CA GLU A 37 27.32 18.97 30.92
C GLU A 37 27.97 19.15 32.31
N SER A 38 28.19 18.05 33.03
CA SER A 38 28.85 18.09 34.35
C SER A 38 30.31 18.54 34.25
N LEU A 39 31.02 18.09 33.21
CA LEU A 39 32.42 18.47 32.97
C LEU A 39 32.58 19.95 32.64
N VAL A 40 31.62 20.56 31.93
CA VAL A 40 31.64 22.00 31.64
C VAL A 40 31.57 22.83 32.94
N LYS A 41 30.89 22.33 33.98
CA LYS A 41 30.76 23.02 35.27
C LYS A 41 31.98 22.85 36.17
N LEU A 42 32.89 21.92 35.86
CA LEU A 42 34.07 21.63 36.68
C LEU A 42 35.32 22.36 36.15
N PRO A 43 35.97 23.20 36.98
CA PRO A 43 37.21 23.84 36.59
C PRO A 43 38.31 22.78 36.40
N GLU A 44 39.16 22.97 35.40
CA GLU A 44 40.25 22.06 35.06
C GLU A 44 41.27 21.93 36.20
N ARG A 45 41.46 23.02 36.94
CA ARG A 45 42.37 23.09 38.07
C ARG A 45 41.65 23.59 39.32
N VAL A 46 42.05 23.03 40.45
CA VAL A 46 41.60 23.46 41.79
C VAL A 46 42.81 23.87 42.61
N THR A 47 42.60 24.83 43.51
CA THR A 47 43.62 25.21 44.49
C THR A 47 43.80 24.06 45.46
N ALA A 48 45.00 23.49 45.50
CA ALA A 48 45.25 22.27 46.27
C ALA A 48 45.58 22.56 47.73
N GLU A 49 46.20 23.71 48.00
CA GLU A 49 46.62 24.14 49.32
C GLU A 49 46.98 25.62 49.27
N GLU A 50 46.45 26.38 50.23
CA GLU A 50 46.81 27.77 50.48
C GLU A 50 47.65 27.77 51.76
N VAL A 51 48.97 27.61 51.62
CA VAL A 51 49.87 27.52 52.78
C VAL A 51 50.31 28.93 53.15
N SER A 52 49.64 29.50 54.16
CA SER A 52 50.05 30.72 54.85
C SER A 52 51.21 30.44 55.81
N GLY A 53 51.99 31.47 56.16
CA GLY A 53 53.13 31.32 57.08
C GLY A 53 54.50 31.12 56.41
N HIS A 54 54.60 31.27 55.09
CA HIS A 54 55.91 31.29 54.44
C HIS A 54 56.68 32.56 54.85
N PRO A 55 57.91 32.43 55.42
CA PRO A 55 58.75 33.56 55.74
C PRO A 55 58.95 34.45 54.51
N ASN A 56 58.65 35.74 54.65
CA ASN A 56 58.87 36.68 53.58
C ASN A 56 60.35 37.06 53.56
N VAL A 57 61.17 36.27 52.86
CA VAL A 57 62.63 36.50 52.76
C VAL A 57 62.96 37.92 52.30
N ALA A 58 62.10 38.55 51.49
CA ALA A 58 62.26 39.94 51.09
C ALA A 58 62.05 40.92 52.27
N LEU A 59 61.08 40.64 53.16
CA LEU A 59 60.87 41.40 54.39
C LEU A 59 62.02 41.21 55.38
N ASP A 60 62.52 39.98 55.54
CA ASP A 60 63.63 39.68 56.45
C ASP A 60 64.92 40.38 56.00
N ASN A 61 65.26 40.32 54.70
CA ASN A 61 66.35 41.11 54.14
C ASN A 61 66.15 42.61 54.34
N MET A 62 64.91 43.10 54.24
CA MET A 62 64.61 44.52 54.42
C MET A 62 64.78 44.95 55.88
N ARG A 63 64.41 44.09 56.85
CA ARG A 63 64.67 44.28 58.28
C ARG A 63 66.17 44.33 58.59
N ASP A 64 66.98 43.49 57.95
CA ASP A 64 68.43 43.52 58.09
C ASP A 64 69.04 44.82 57.54
N THR A 65 68.59 45.29 56.36
CA THR A 65 69.01 46.61 55.85
C THR A 65 68.59 47.73 56.78
N LEU A 66 67.37 47.69 57.34
CA LEU A 66 66.91 48.69 58.30
C LEU A 66 67.79 48.72 59.55
N PHE A 67 68.12 47.56 60.10
CA PHE A 67 69.03 47.45 61.24
C PHE A 67 70.43 48.01 60.92
N SER A 68 70.96 47.74 59.72
CA SER A 68 72.25 48.29 59.30
C SER A 68 72.24 49.82 59.14
N LEU A 69 71.14 50.39 58.65
CA LEU A 69 70.94 51.84 58.54
C LEU A 69 70.81 52.49 59.92
N GLU A 70 70.12 51.84 60.86
CA GLU A 70 70.03 52.31 62.26
C GLU A 70 71.39 52.32 62.95
N LEU A 71 72.21 51.29 62.72
CA LEU A 71 73.58 51.24 63.24
C LEU A 71 74.44 52.34 62.61
N ARG A 72 74.33 52.55 61.30
CA ARG A 72 75.04 53.60 60.56
C ARG A 72 74.68 54.99 61.06
N GLU A 73 73.40 55.24 61.36
CA GLU A 73 72.95 56.50 61.95
C GLU A 73 73.62 56.73 63.31
N LYS A 74 73.63 55.73 64.21
CA LYS A 74 74.28 55.83 65.52
C LYS A 74 75.78 56.08 65.43
N GLU A 75 76.47 55.43 64.50
CA GLU A 75 77.90 55.67 64.25
C GLU A 75 78.18 57.08 63.74
N LEU A 76 77.33 57.59 62.85
CA LEU A 76 77.44 58.95 62.34
C LEU A 76 77.15 59.98 63.43
N LEU A 77 76.15 59.75 64.28
CA LEU A 77 75.84 60.61 65.43
C LEU A 77 76.92 60.62 66.52
N ALA A 78 77.72 59.56 66.62
CA ALA A 78 78.88 59.53 67.52
C ALA A 78 80.06 60.41 67.03
N LYS A 79 80.09 60.78 65.75
CA LYS A 79 81.19 61.51 65.11
C LYS A 79 80.79 62.87 64.52
N TYR A 80 79.52 63.07 64.23
CA TYR A 80 78.96 64.24 63.56
C TYR A 80 77.70 64.73 64.30
N GLN A 81 77.40 66.02 64.20
CA GLN A 81 76.17 66.59 64.75
C GLN A 81 74.94 66.21 63.91
N GLU A 82 73.75 66.35 64.51
CA GLU A 82 72.48 65.96 63.90
C GLU A 82 72.18 66.62 62.53
N GLU A 83 72.73 67.82 62.30
CA GLU A 83 72.51 68.63 61.10
C GLU A 83 73.48 68.29 59.95
N HIS A 84 74.41 67.34 60.16
CA HIS A 84 75.39 66.98 59.14
C HIS A 84 74.69 66.31 57.93
N PRO A 85 75.03 66.68 56.66
CA PRO A 85 74.36 66.16 55.47
C PRO A 85 74.29 64.63 55.39
N LEU A 86 75.33 63.93 55.85
CA LEU A 86 75.35 62.46 55.91
C LEU A 86 74.29 61.90 56.88
N VAL A 87 74.11 62.50 58.06
CA VAL A 87 73.10 62.07 59.04
C VAL A 87 71.69 62.26 58.48
N ILE A 88 71.44 63.40 57.83
CA ILE A 88 70.15 63.69 57.19
C ILE A 88 69.85 62.67 56.08
N SER A 89 70.82 62.36 55.22
CA SER A 89 70.64 61.38 54.14
C SER A 89 70.35 59.96 54.67
N THR A 90 71.03 59.54 55.76
CA THR A 90 70.78 58.24 56.40
C THR A 90 69.41 58.21 57.06
N ARG A 91 68.98 59.29 57.73
CA ARG A 91 67.62 59.41 58.30
C ARG A 91 66.53 59.31 57.23
N GLN A 92 66.74 59.92 56.05
CA GLN A 92 65.80 59.81 54.93
C GLN A 92 65.72 58.36 54.40
N GLN A 93 66.85 57.69 54.22
CA GLN A 93 66.89 56.27 53.81
C GLN A 93 66.22 55.35 54.83
N LEU A 94 66.39 55.65 56.12
CA LEU A 94 65.80 54.90 57.22
C LEU A 94 64.27 55.09 57.27
N ALA A 95 63.78 56.32 57.07
CA ALA A 95 62.35 56.60 56.98
C ALA A 95 61.69 55.86 55.79
N GLU A 96 62.35 55.86 54.62
CA GLU A 96 61.85 55.15 53.44
C GLU A 96 61.86 53.63 53.64
N SER A 97 62.96 53.07 54.17
CA SER A 97 63.05 51.63 54.46
C SER A 97 62.01 51.19 55.49
N ARG A 98 61.76 51.98 56.55
CA ARG A 98 60.68 51.72 57.51
C ARG A 98 59.31 51.70 56.86
N ARG A 99 59.05 52.60 55.91
CA ARG A 99 57.77 52.63 55.18
C ARG A 99 57.58 51.37 54.37
N ILE A 100 58.60 50.94 53.63
CA ILE A 100 58.55 49.73 52.80
C ILE A 100 58.35 48.48 53.67
N VAL A 101 59.04 48.36 54.81
CA VAL A 101 58.86 47.26 55.78
C VAL A 101 57.44 47.24 56.36
N ALA A 102 56.84 48.41 56.61
CA ALA A 102 55.48 48.51 57.14
C ALA A 102 54.39 48.17 56.10
N GLU A 103 54.66 48.40 54.82
CA GLU A 103 53.76 48.05 53.71
C GLU A 103 53.87 46.57 53.30
N LEU A 104 55.00 45.92 53.59
CA LEU A 104 55.23 44.51 53.27
C LEU A 104 54.49 43.57 54.26
N PRO A 105 53.69 42.61 53.77
CA PRO A 105 53.03 41.65 54.64
C PRO A 105 54.05 40.72 55.31
N ALA A 106 53.82 40.43 56.60
CA ALA A 106 54.69 39.57 57.42
C ALA A 106 54.79 38.14 56.90
N GLU A 107 53.74 37.64 56.25
CA GLU A 107 53.66 36.30 55.70
C GLU A 107 53.22 36.37 54.23
N ARG A 108 53.73 35.45 53.42
CA ARG A 108 53.25 35.27 52.05
C ARG A 108 52.36 34.06 51.97
N THR A 109 51.27 34.21 51.23
CA THR A 109 50.43 33.09 50.83
C THR A 109 50.90 32.59 49.47
N GLN A 110 51.33 31.33 49.42
CA GLN A 110 51.61 30.65 48.16
C GLN A 110 50.47 29.69 47.85
N SER A 111 49.78 29.94 46.74
CA SER A 111 48.73 29.06 46.24
C SER A 111 49.34 28.12 45.20
N THR A 112 49.23 26.81 45.44
CA THR A 112 49.57 25.81 44.41
C THR A 112 48.29 25.29 43.77
N SER A 113 48.28 25.25 42.44
CA SER A 113 47.15 24.75 41.67
C SER A 113 47.43 23.31 41.23
N LYS A 114 46.53 22.36 41.52
CA LYS A 114 46.61 20.97 41.02
C LYS A 114 45.45 20.70 40.05
N ILE A 115 45.60 19.64 39.25
CA ILE A 115 44.51 19.12 38.40
C ILE A 115 43.35 18.74 39.31
N ASN A 116 42.12 19.02 38.87
CA ASN A 116 40.92 18.68 39.61
C ASN A 116 40.65 17.16 39.55
N PRO A 117 40.86 16.40 40.65
CA PRO A 117 40.67 14.95 40.62
C PRO A 117 39.20 14.57 40.38
N ALA A 118 38.24 15.44 40.72
CA ALA A 118 36.83 15.20 40.43
C ALA A 118 36.55 15.25 38.93
N ARG A 119 37.20 16.18 38.22
CA ARG A 119 37.07 16.30 36.76
C ARG A 119 37.70 15.11 36.04
N GLU A 120 38.92 14.74 36.42
CA GLU A 120 39.60 13.56 35.86
C GLU A 120 38.74 12.29 36.02
N SER A 121 38.15 12.10 37.20
CA SER A 121 37.26 10.96 37.44
C SER A 121 36.00 10.97 36.56
N GLN A 122 35.49 12.15 36.20
CA GLN A 122 34.34 12.28 35.30
C GLN A 122 34.75 12.09 33.82
N GLU A 123 35.92 12.56 33.41
CA GLU A 123 36.46 12.34 32.06
C GLU A 123 36.67 10.85 31.78
N LEU A 124 37.17 10.09 32.77
CA LEU A 124 37.29 8.64 32.67
C LEU A 124 35.92 7.94 32.52
N LYS A 125 34.91 8.39 33.28
CA LYS A 125 33.53 7.86 33.15
C LYS A 125 32.93 8.19 31.79
N LEU A 126 33.15 9.41 31.30
CA LEU A 126 32.68 9.82 29.98
C LEU A 126 33.31 8.94 28.89
N LEU A 127 34.61 8.67 28.99
CA LEU A 127 35.30 7.79 28.06
C LEU A 127 34.69 6.38 28.07
N ASP A 128 34.43 5.81 29.25
CA ASP A 128 33.79 4.50 29.41
C ASP A 128 32.35 4.46 28.86
N GLU A 129 31.56 5.51 29.08
CA GLU A 129 30.21 5.57 28.51
C GLU A 129 30.23 5.76 26.98
N ARG A 130 31.18 6.52 26.43
CA ARG A 130 31.36 6.67 24.97
C ARG A 130 31.84 5.38 24.30
N THR A 131 32.71 4.60 24.94
CA THR A 131 33.12 3.29 24.40
C THR A 131 31.95 2.32 24.39
N LYS A 132 31.15 2.26 25.47
CA LYS A 132 29.89 1.50 25.51
C LYS A 132 28.92 1.94 24.43
N GLN A 133 28.72 3.24 24.25
CA GLN A 133 27.87 3.80 23.21
C GLN A 133 28.29 3.33 21.82
N ASN A 134 29.59 3.41 21.50
CA ASN A 134 30.11 2.97 20.21
C ASN A 134 29.93 1.46 20.00
N ALA A 135 30.09 0.65 21.05
CA ALA A 135 29.81 -0.78 20.98
C ALA A 135 28.33 -1.06 20.69
N LEU A 136 27.42 -0.39 21.40
CA LEU A 136 25.96 -0.50 21.16
C LEU A 136 25.58 -0.05 19.75
N LEU A 137 26.17 1.04 19.24
CA LEU A 137 25.95 1.50 17.87
C LEU A 137 26.36 0.45 16.83
N ALA A 138 27.51 -0.19 17.03
CA ALA A 138 27.98 -1.26 16.15
C ALA A 138 27.05 -2.48 16.20
N GLU A 139 26.62 -2.89 17.39
CA GLU A 139 25.71 -4.03 17.58
C GLU A 139 24.33 -3.77 16.96
N VAL A 140 23.77 -2.57 17.14
CA VAL A 140 22.52 -2.16 16.49
C VAL A 140 22.66 -2.17 14.97
N ALA A 141 23.78 -1.69 14.43
CA ALA A 141 24.02 -1.70 12.98
C ALA A 141 24.08 -3.13 12.43
N GLU A 142 24.81 -4.02 13.10
CA GLU A 142 24.90 -5.44 12.73
C GLU A 142 23.54 -6.13 12.75
N LEU A 143 22.77 -5.96 13.84
CA LEU A 143 21.45 -6.58 13.98
C LEU A 143 20.45 -6.05 12.95
N ARG A 144 20.52 -4.76 12.59
CA ARG A 144 19.69 -4.19 11.51
C ARG A 144 20.05 -4.78 10.16
N GLU A 145 21.34 -4.96 9.87
CA GLU A 145 21.78 -5.63 8.65
C GLU A 145 21.32 -7.09 8.62
N HIS A 146 21.44 -7.81 9.75
CA HIS A 146 20.95 -9.17 9.88
C HIS A 146 19.43 -9.27 9.68
N GLN A 147 18.66 -8.39 10.31
CA GLN A 147 17.21 -8.29 10.12
C GLN A 147 16.85 -8.02 8.65
N GLY A 148 17.57 -7.12 7.98
CA GLY A 148 17.40 -6.84 6.56
C GLY A 148 17.62 -8.08 5.69
N ARG A 149 18.65 -8.89 5.98
CA ARG A 149 18.90 -10.16 5.30
C ARG A 149 17.76 -11.17 5.52
N LEU A 150 17.27 -11.30 6.75
CA LEU A 150 16.15 -12.20 7.07
C LEU A 150 14.86 -11.78 6.36
N LEU A 151 14.57 -10.47 6.30
CA LEU A 151 13.40 -9.95 5.58
C LEU A 151 13.49 -10.21 4.07
N ALA A 152 14.68 -10.01 3.48
CA ALA A 152 14.91 -10.34 2.08
C ALA A 152 14.76 -11.86 1.83
N GLU A 153 15.30 -12.70 2.71
CA GLU A 153 15.12 -14.15 2.61
C GLU A 153 13.63 -14.55 2.71
N LEU A 154 12.87 -13.93 3.62
CA LEU A 154 11.44 -14.19 3.75
C LEU A 154 10.67 -13.79 2.48
N GLU A 155 11.03 -12.66 1.85
CA GLU A 155 10.43 -12.23 0.59
C GLU A 155 10.71 -13.22 -0.54
N THR A 156 11.95 -13.68 -0.68
CA THR A 156 12.31 -14.70 -1.68
C THR A 156 11.55 -15.99 -1.45
N LEU A 157 11.46 -16.46 -0.19
CA LEU A 157 10.74 -17.68 0.16
C LEU A 157 9.25 -17.58 -0.18
N ASN A 158 8.62 -16.43 0.07
CA ASN A 158 7.22 -16.19 -0.29
C ASN A 158 7.02 -16.24 -1.81
N GLY A 159 7.95 -15.68 -2.59
CA GLY A 159 7.95 -15.77 -4.05
C GLY A 159 8.06 -17.21 -4.54
N ASP A 160 9.01 -17.96 -4.00
CA ASP A 160 9.23 -19.37 -4.31
C ASP A 160 8.00 -20.24 -3.97
N GLU A 161 7.32 -19.98 -2.85
CA GLU A 161 6.08 -20.68 -2.46
C GLU A 161 4.94 -20.44 -3.46
N VAL A 162 4.82 -19.23 -4.00
CA VAL A 162 3.83 -18.93 -5.05
C VAL A 162 4.18 -19.68 -6.34
N GLN A 163 5.43 -19.62 -6.78
CA GLN A 163 5.89 -20.31 -7.98
C GLN A 163 5.73 -21.83 -7.85
N LEU A 164 6.08 -22.39 -6.69
CA LEU A 164 5.95 -23.83 -6.44
C LEU A 164 4.49 -24.27 -6.53
N ARG A 165 3.55 -23.51 -5.95
CA ARG A 165 2.11 -23.81 -6.05
C ARG A 165 1.62 -23.78 -7.49
N GLU A 166 2.11 -22.84 -8.29
CA GLU A 166 1.76 -22.77 -9.70
C GLU A 166 2.30 -23.97 -10.49
N LEU A 167 3.57 -24.33 -10.27
CA LEU A 167 4.17 -25.52 -10.89
C LEU A 167 3.46 -26.82 -10.46
N GLN A 168 3.08 -26.93 -9.19
CA GLN A 168 2.29 -28.07 -8.70
C GLN A 168 0.93 -28.16 -9.41
N ARG A 169 0.23 -27.02 -9.56
CA ARG A 169 -1.03 -26.97 -10.29
C ARG A 169 -0.88 -27.38 -11.75
N GLU A 170 0.17 -26.89 -12.42
CA GLU A 170 0.47 -27.28 -13.80
C GLU A 170 0.79 -28.78 -13.91
N PHE A 171 1.58 -29.30 -12.98
CA PHE A 171 1.90 -30.72 -12.89
C PHE A 171 0.62 -31.57 -12.70
N ASP A 172 -0.25 -31.21 -11.77
CA ASP A 172 -1.50 -31.94 -11.48
C ASP A 172 -2.43 -31.96 -12.70
N ILE A 173 -2.53 -30.84 -13.43
CA ILE A 173 -3.28 -30.74 -14.69
C ILE A 173 -2.65 -31.64 -15.76
N ALA A 174 -1.33 -31.57 -15.93
CA ALA A 174 -0.61 -32.38 -16.92
C ALA A 174 -0.74 -33.88 -16.62
N GLU A 175 -0.62 -34.29 -15.35
CA GLU A 175 -0.80 -35.65 -14.89
C GLU A 175 -2.23 -36.14 -15.15
N THR A 176 -3.23 -35.32 -14.80
CA THR A 176 -4.64 -35.64 -15.05
C THR A 176 -4.92 -35.83 -16.53
N ASN A 177 -4.44 -34.90 -17.37
CA ASN A 177 -4.58 -34.98 -18.82
C ASN A 177 -3.90 -36.23 -19.39
N TYR A 178 -2.68 -36.54 -18.93
CA TYR A 178 -1.96 -37.74 -19.33
C TYR A 178 -2.77 -39.01 -19.03
N ARG A 179 -3.28 -39.14 -17.80
CA ARG A 179 -4.12 -40.28 -17.40
C ARG A 179 -5.38 -40.40 -18.26
N VAL A 180 -6.06 -39.28 -18.54
CA VAL A 180 -7.25 -39.25 -19.41
C VAL A 180 -6.91 -39.68 -20.84
N TYR A 181 -5.82 -39.17 -21.42
CA TYR A 181 -5.42 -39.55 -22.78
C TYR A 181 -4.98 -41.00 -22.87
N GLN A 182 -4.28 -41.51 -21.86
CA GLN A 182 -3.92 -42.93 -21.79
C GLN A 182 -5.18 -43.82 -21.73
N GLY A 183 -6.17 -43.45 -20.91
CA GLY A 183 -7.45 -44.17 -20.85
C GLY A 183 -8.22 -44.14 -22.17
N LYS A 184 -8.27 -42.97 -22.84
CA LYS A 184 -8.90 -42.83 -24.16
C LYS A 184 -8.18 -43.64 -25.25
N LEU A 185 -6.85 -43.68 -25.21
CA LEU A 185 -6.05 -44.49 -26.14
C LEU A 185 -6.37 -45.98 -25.98
N GLU A 186 -6.46 -46.46 -24.73
CA GLU A 186 -6.79 -47.86 -24.47
C GLU A 186 -8.23 -48.18 -24.87
N GLN A 187 -9.19 -47.30 -24.56
CA GLN A 187 -10.56 -47.44 -25.01
C GLN A 187 -10.67 -47.48 -26.55
N ALA A 188 -9.91 -46.65 -27.25
CA ALA A 188 -9.87 -46.64 -28.71
C ALA A 188 -9.28 -47.95 -29.27
N ARG A 189 -8.21 -48.48 -28.66
CA ARG A 189 -7.63 -49.78 -29.02
C ARG A 189 -8.64 -50.93 -28.84
N ILE A 190 -9.33 -50.96 -27.71
CA ILE A 190 -10.38 -51.96 -27.44
C ILE A 190 -11.49 -51.85 -28.49
N THR A 191 -11.97 -50.63 -28.76
CA THR A 191 -13.02 -50.40 -29.76
C THR A 191 -12.60 -50.88 -31.15
N GLN A 192 -11.38 -50.55 -31.57
CA GLN A 192 -10.82 -50.98 -32.85
C GLN A 192 -10.64 -52.50 -32.93
N ALA A 193 -10.22 -53.15 -31.86
CA ALA A 193 -10.12 -54.61 -31.79
C ALA A 193 -11.50 -55.28 -31.92
N MET A 194 -12.53 -54.75 -31.24
CA MET A 194 -13.90 -55.26 -31.38
C MET A 194 -14.48 -55.09 -32.79
N GLU A 195 -14.18 -53.97 -33.46
CA GLU A 195 -14.56 -53.75 -34.86
C GLU A 195 -13.85 -54.73 -35.80
N ALA A 196 -12.55 -54.97 -35.60
CA ALA A 196 -11.76 -55.90 -36.40
C ALA A 196 -12.23 -57.36 -36.25
N ASP A 197 -12.56 -57.79 -35.03
CA ASP A 197 -13.09 -59.13 -34.74
C ASP A 197 -14.57 -59.30 -35.14
N ARG A 198 -15.20 -58.28 -35.77
CA ARG A 198 -16.62 -58.27 -36.17
C ARG A 198 -17.56 -58.66 -35.02
N ILE A 199 -17.20 -58.34 -33.78
CA ILE A 199 -18.10 -58.45 -32.62
C ILE A 199 -19.06 -57.26 -32.67
N SER A 200 -19.82 -57.18 -33.76
CA SER A 200 -20.91 -56.24 -33.91
C SER A 200 -22.10 -56.84 -33.19
N ASN A 201 -22.48 -56.26 -32.06
CA ASN A 201 -23.77 -56.55 -31.42
C ASN A 201 -24.97 -56.03 -32.24
N VAL A 202 -24.76 -55.64 -33.49
CA VAL A 202 -25.81 -55.27 -34.45
C VAL A 202 -26.20 -56.54 -35.21
N THR A 203 -27.01 -57.38 -34.56
CA THR A 203 -27.81 -58.33 -35.32
C THR A 203 -28.93 -57.53 -35.98
N VAL A 204 -29.06 -57.60 -37.31
CA VAL A 204 -30.17 -56.97 -38.03
C VAL A 204 -31.44 -57.72 -37.64
N THR A 205 -32.13 -57.27 -36.60
CA THR A 205 -33.35 -57.94 -36.09
C THR A 205 -34.54 -57.78 -37.05
N GLN A 206 -34.48 -56.84 -38.00
CA GLN A 206 -35.54 -56.64 -38.99
C GLN A 206 -35.01 -56.04 -40.29
N GLU A 207 -35.22 -56.74 -41.41
CA GLU A 207 -34.99 -56.22 -42.77
C GLU A 207 -35.86 -54.98 -43.03
N ALA A 208 -35.33 -54.01 -43.77
CA ALA A 208 -36.04 -52.78 -44.13
C ALA A 208 -37.35 -53.11 -44.87
N THR A 209 -38.48 -52.90 -44.19
CA THR A 209 -39.80 -53.19 -44.77
C THR A 209 -40.18 -52.07 -45.73
N ILE A 210 -40.26 -52.37 -47.03
CA ILE A 210 -40.68 -51.40 -48.06
C ILE A 210 -42.18 -51.12 -47.86
N SER A 211 -42.52 -49.87 -47.50
CA SER A 211 -43.92 -49.45 -47.43
C SER A 211 -44.53 -49.42 -48.84
N ARG A 212 -45.42 -50.39 -49.14
CA ARG A 212 -46.17 -50.45 -50.41
C ARG A 212 -47.14 -49.27 -50.60
N ARG A 213 -47.40 -48.47 -49.56
CA ARG A 213 -48.30 -47.32 -49.63
C ARG A 213 -47.54 -46.03 -49.30
N PRO A 214 -47.65 -44.98 -50.14
CA PRO A 214 -47.05 -43.69 -49.84
C PRO A 214 -47.71 -43.10 -48.59
N ALA A 215 -46.90 -42.69 -47.61
CA ALA A 215 -47.38 -42.09 -46.37
C ALA A 215 -48.09 -40.74 -46.62
N SER A 216 -47.68 -40.03 -47.68
CA SER A 216 -48.23 -38.74 -48.12
C SER A 216 -48.04 -38.57 -49.65
N PRO A 217 -48.89 -37.80 -50.35
CA PRO A 217 -50.16 -37.23 -49.90
C PRO A 217 -51.34 -38.21 -50.04
N LYS A 218 -52.29 -38.15 -49.09
CA LYS A 218 -53.51 -38.96 -49.11
C LYS A 218 -54.46 -38.47 -50.20
N LYS A 219 -54.34 -39.03 -51.40
CA LYS A 219 -55.06 -38.61 -52.62
C LYS A 219 -56.58 -38.43 -52.42
N ARG A 220 -57.22 -39.23 -51.55
CA ARG A 220 -58.65 -39.12 -51.24
C ARG A 220 -59.01 -37.84 -50.48
N GLU A 221 -58.19 -37.46 -49.50
CA GLU A 221 -58.42 -36.23 -48.71
C GLU A 221 -58.23 -34.99 -49.60
N VAL A 222 -57.18 -34.98 -50.43
CA VAL A 222 -56.92 -33.90 -51.40
C VAL A 222 -58.06 -33.76 -52.41
N ALA A 223 -58.56 -34.88 -52.96
CA ALA A 223 -59.68 -34.87 -53.91
C ALA A 223 -60.99 -34.38 -53.26
N ALA A 224 -61.27 -34.79 -52.02
CA ALA A 224 -62.45 -34.31 -51.29
C ALA A 224 -62.39 -32.80 -51.04
N LEU A 225 -61.23 -32.28 -50.64
CA LEU A 225 -61.03 -30.85 -50.44
C LEU A 225 -61.21 -30.05 -51.75
N GLY A 226 -60.66 -30.57 -52.85
CA GLY A 226 -60.80 -29.96 -54.17
C GLY A 226 -62.26 -29.87 -54.64
N LEU A 227 -63.06 -30.93 -54.41
CA LEU A 227 -64.49 -30.93 -54.73
C LEU A 227 -65.27 -29.88 -53.95
N VAL A 228 -65.00 -29.75 -52.64
CA VAL A 228 -65.65 -28.75 -51.79
C VAL A 228 -65.30 -27.34 -52.26
N LEU A 229 -64.03 -27.06 -52.56
CA LEU A 229 -63.60 -25.75 -53.07
C LEU A 229 -64.22 -25.42 -54.43
N ALA A 230 -64.32 -26.40 -55.33
CA ALA A 230 -64.94 -26.22 -56.64
C ALA A 230 -66.45 -25.89 -56.51
N ALA A 231 -67.16 -26.58 -55.62
CA ALA A 231 -68.58 -26.33 -55.36
C ALA A 231 -68.83 -24.94 -54.75
N LEU A 232 -68.00 -24.51 -53.80
CA LEU A 232 -68.11 -23.16 -53.23
C LEU A 232 -67.79 -22.08 -54.27
N SER A 233 -66.77 -22.31 -55.09
CA SER A 233 -66.35 -21.36 -56.14
C SER A 233 -67.43 -21.21 -57.21
N SER A 234 -68.13 -22.28 -57.60
CA SER A 234 -69.18 -22.20 -58.62
C SER A 234 -70.37 -21.33 -58.17
N VAL A 235 -70.82 -21.49 -56.92
CA VAL A 235 -71.85 -20.64 -56.32
C VAL A 235 -71.37 -19.18 -56.26
N GLY A 236 -70.14 -18.97 -55.82
CA GLY A 236 -69.53 -17.63 -55.76
C GLY A 236 -69.51 -16.93 -57.12
N VAL A 237 -69.15 -17.64 -58.19
CA VAL A 237 -69.13 -17.10 -59.56
C VAL A 237 -70.53 -16.72 -60.03
N VAL A 238 -71.55 -17.54 -59.77
CA VAL A 238 -72.94 -17.22 -60.15
C VAL A 238 -73.46 -16.00 -59.40
N MET A 239 -73.19 -15.89 -58.09
CA MET A 239 -73.59 -14.72 -57.31
C MET A 239 -72.88 -13.45 -57.78
N LEU A 240 -71.58 -13.52 -58.08
CA LEU A 240 -70.82 -12.40 -58.65
C LEU A 240 -71.34 -11.98 -60.02
N ALA A 241 -71.69 -12.95 -60.87
CA ALA A 241 -72.27 -12.69 -62.18
C ALA A 241 -73.64 -12.01 -62.08
N GLU A 242 -74.49 -12.43 -61.13
CA GLU A 242 -75.81 -11.80 -60.93
C GLU A 242 -75.68 -10.41 -60.29
N ALA A 243 -74.78 -10.23 -59.31
CA ALA A 243 -74.50 -8.92 -58.72
C ALA A 243 -73.91 -7.92 -59.73
N SER A 244 -73.19 -8.40 -60.75
CA SER A 244 -72.61 -7.56 -61.80
C SER A 244 -73.62 -7.17 -62.89
N LYS A 245 -74.79 -7.80 -62.96
CA LYS A 245 -75.86 -7.40 -63.89
C LYS A 245 -76.62 -6.19 -63.37
N ARG A 246 -76.19 -4.99 -63.78
CA ARG A 246 -76.94 -3.74 -63.59
C ARG A 246 -78.03 -3.58 -64.66
N THR A 247 -79.15 -4.28 -64.49
CA THR A 247 -80.34 -4.10 -65.34
C THR A 247 -81.59 -4.00 -64.47
N PHE A 248 -82.32 -2.89 -64.58
CA PHE A 248 -83.59 -2.68 -63.89
C PHE A 248 -84.64 -3.63 -64.49
N ARG A 249 -85.14 -4.60 -63.71
CA ARG A 249 -86.05 -5.64 -64.21
C ARG A 249 -87.52 -5.38 -63.88
N THR A 250 -87.82 -4.37 -63.07
CA THR A 250 -89.20 -4.10 -62.59
C THR A 250 -89.54 -2.63 -62.70
N ALA A 251 -90.75 -2.32 -63.20
CA ALA A 251 -91.21 -0.94 -63.39
C ALA A 251 -91.17 -0.11 -62.09
N GLU A 252 -91.42 -0.75 -60.94
CA GLU A 252 -91.37 -0.15 -59.61
C GLU A 252 -89.97 0.34 -59.20
N GLN A 253 -88.89 -0.24 -59.76
CA GLN A 253 -87.52 0.22 -59.50
C GLN A 253 -87.19 1.52 -60.25
N ILE A 254 -87.86 1.78 -61.37
CA ILE A 254 -87.69 3.01 -62.17
C ILE A 254 -88.50 4.15 -61.55
N GLU A 255 -89.75 3.90 -61.14
CA GLU A 255 -90.62 4.92 -60.51
C GLU A 255 -90.03 5.49 -59.22
N ARG A 256 -89.44 4.64 -58.37
CA ARG A 256 -88.87 5.09 -57.09
C ARG A 256 -87.58 5.90 -57.22
N MET A 257 -86.86 5.76 -58.32
CA MET A 257 -85.57 6.45 -58.51
C MET A 257 -85.70 7.71 -59.35
N LEU A 258 -86.68 7.75 -60.27
CA LEU A 258 -86.94 8.90 -61.15
C LEU A 258 -88.15 9.75 -60.72
N GLU A 259 -88.89 9.35 -59.68
CA GLU A 259 -90.08 10.05 -59.12
C GLU A 259 -91.15 10.43 -60.17
N LEU A 260 -91.18 9.71 -61.30
CA LEU A 260 -92.10 9.93 -62.41
C LEU A 260 -93.01 8.69 -62.55
N PRO A 261 -94.34 8.87 -62.64
CA PRO A 261 -95.25 7.74 -62.81
C PRO A 261 -95.04 7.08 -64.18
N VAL A 262 -94.93 5.75 -64.22
CA VAL A 262 -94.80 5.01 -65.49
C VAL A 262 -96.14 4.98 -66.19
N LEU A 263 -96.25 5.78 -67.25
CA LEU A 263 -97.52 5.99 -67.96
C LEU A 263 -97.95 4.79 -68.81
N ILE A 264 -97.01 4.05 -69.41
CA ILE A 264 -97.27 2.89 -70.28
C ILE A 264 -96.15 1.85 -70.11
N ARG A 265 -96.51 0.57 -69.95
CA ARG A 265 -95.59 -0.57 -70.06
C ARG A 265 -95.83 -1.27 -71.40
N LEU A 266 -94.84 -1.23 -72.30
CA LEU A 266 -94.92 -1.95 -73.56
C LEU A 266 -94.63 -3.44 -73.33
N PRO A 267 -95.41 -4.37 -73.91
CA PRO A 267 -95.09 -5.80 -73.87
C PRO A 267 -93.79 -6.06 -74.62
N ASP A 268 -92.89 -6.82 -74.01
CA ASP A 268 -91.61 -7.20 -74.60
C ASP A 268 -91.89 -8.14 -75.81
N PRO A 269 -91.49 -7.80 -77.04
CA PRO A 269 -91.83 -8.59 -78.24
C PRO A 269 -91.20 -10.00 -78.28
N ASN A 270 -90.33 -10.35 -77.32
CA ASN A 270 -89.76 -11.69 -77.16
C ASN A 270 -90.36 -12.50 -75.99
N ALA A 271 -91.48 -12.06 -75.39
CA ALA A 271 -92.19 -12.82 -74.37
C ALA A 271 -93.01 -13.97 -75.00
N SER A 272 -92.39 -15.14 -75.15
CA SER A 272 -93.02 -16.39 -75.59
C SER A 272 -94.08 -16.90 -74.59
N SER A 273 -95.34 -16.60 -74.90
CA SER A 273 -96.60 -17.31 -74.59
C SER A 273 -96.69 -18.26 -73.36
N ALA A 274 -97.37 -17.79 -72.30
CA ALA A 274 -98.41 -18.54 -71.58
C ALA A 274 -99.20 -17.63 -70.62
N GLY A 275 -100.46 -17.29 -70.95
CA GLY A 275 -101.47 -16.89 -69.95
C GLY A 275 -102.03 -15.46 -69.99
N ALA A 276 -102.86 -15.16 -71.00
CA ALA A 276 -104.07 -14.32 -70.97
C ALA A 276 -104.18 -13.08 -70.03
N THR A 277 -104.00 -11.92 -70.65
CA THR A 277 -104.71 -10.63 -70.53
C THR A 277 -105.79 -10.45 -69.45
N ARG A 278 -105.66 -9.39 -68.63
CA ARG A 278 -106.80 -8.55 -68.18
C ARG A 278 -106.40 -7.08 -68.14
N PHE A 279 -106.87 -6.30 -69.12
CA PHE A 279 -106.94 -4.84 -69.01
C PHE A 279 -107.97 -4.51 -67.91
N ARG A 280 -107.52 -3.83 -66.86
CA ARG A 280 -108.40 -3.20 -65.86
C ARG A 280 -108.13 -1.70 -65.89
N LEU A 281 -109.02 -0.97 -66.55
CA LEU A 281 -109.12 0.48 -66.41
C LEU A 281 -109.47 0.79 -64.95
N LEU A 282 -108.72 1.68 -64.32
CA LEU A 282 -109.15 2.36 -63.10
C LEU A 282 -109.50 3.82 -63.45
N PRO A 283 -110.57 4.37 -62.83
CA PRO A 283 -111.14 5.67 -63.17
C PRO A 283 -110.33 6.83 -62.58
N ARG A 284 -110.64 8.03 -63.09
CA ARG A 284 -110.09 9.37 -62.78
C ARG A 284 -109.44 9.55 -61.41
#